data_AF-A0A015JPW7-F1
#
_entry.id   AF-A0A015JPW7-F1
#
_cell.length_a   1.000
_cell.length_b   1.000
_cell.length_c   1.000
_cell.angle_alpha   90.00
_cell.angle_beta   90.00
_cell.angle_gamma   90.00
#
_symmetry.space_group_name_H-M   'P 1'
#
loop_
_entity.id
_entity.type
_entity.pdbx_description
1 polymer ?
#
loop_
_entity_poly.entity_id
_entity_poly.type
_entity_poly.pdbx_seq_one_letter_code
_entity_poly.pdbx_strand_id
1 'polypeptide(L)'
;MSNNGSITWPESTALHFADGERMFNNDLIKSSLATSRSNSFSDEEELHCPRCTFYILPNRTSCEMCGTNITRREHENRSDEKPKIHIGPVEVGKDVGIAVDLQAPSKPGKYVSYWRLTDSEGNQFGHKIWCDITVEDD
;
A
#
# COMPACT_ATOMS: atom_id res chain seq x y z
N MET A 1 6.77 17.66 8.45
CA MET A 1 6.55 18.53 7.27
C MET A 1 5.75 19.74 7.70
N SER A 2 5.95 20.89 7.04
CA SER A 2 5.35 22.17 7.43
C SER A 2 4.46 22.70 6.30
N ASN A 3 3.25 23.16 6.61
CA ASN A 3 2.40 23.84 5.64
C ASN A 3 2.78 25.33 5.53
N ASN A 4 3.73 25.64 4.66
CA ASN A 4 4.16 27.01 4.37
C ASN A 4 3.37 27.66 3.20
N GLY A 5 2.28 27.03 2.76
CA GLY A 5 1.43 27.55 1.68
C GLY A 5 0.42 28.59 2.17
N SER A 6 -0.41 29.07 1.24
CA SER A 6 -1.46 30.06 1.55
C SER A 6 -2.82 29.46 1.91
N ILE A 7 -2.96 28.13 1.82
CA ILE A 7 -4.20 27.41 2.11
C ILE A 7 -3.93 26.21 3.02
N THR A 8 -4.93 25.84 3.81
CA THR A 8 -4.94 24.59 4.58
C THR A 8 -4.85 23.41 3.61
N TRP A 9 -4.02 22.42 3.93
CA TRP A 9 -3.95 21.20 3.13
C TRP A 9 -5.31 20.48 3.12
N PRO A 10 -5.72 19.85 2.00
CA PRO A 10 -6.98 19.12 1.93
C PRO A 10 -7.08 17.98 2.95
N GLU A 11 -8.30 17.60 3.32
CA GLU A 11 -8.52 16.41 4.17
C GLU A 11 -8.01 15.14 3.51
N SER A 12 -8.03 15.07 2.17
CA SER A 12 -7.52 13.94 1.40
C SER A 12 -6.00 13.88 1.28
N THR A 13 -5.26 14.76 1.97
CA THR A 13 -3.79 14.80 1.93
C THR A 13 -3.19 13.48 2.39
N ALA A 14 -2.33 12.92 1.56
CA ALA A 14 -1.58 11.70 1.86
C ALA A 14 -0.15 11.78 1.33
N LEU A 15 0.78 11.06 1.95
CA LEU A 15 2.11 10.83 1.43
C LEU A 15 2.11 9.56 0.58
N HIS A 16 2.65 9.65 -0.62
CA HIS A 16 2.79 8.56 -1.56
C HIS A 16 4.24 8.31 -1.91
N PHE A 17 4.55 7.03 -2.18
CA PHE A 17 5.78 6.66 -2.86
C PHE A 17 5.77 7.20 -4.29
N ALA A 18 6.74 8.05 -4.59
CA ALA A 18 6.83 8.74 -5.87
C ALA A 18 7.76 8.03 -6.85
N ASP A 19 8.95 7.62 -6.37
CA ASP A 19 10.01 7.09 -7.23
C ASP A 19 11.14 6.43 -6.41
N GLY A 20 12.07 5.76 -7.09
CA GLY A 20 13.27 5.15 -6.51
C GLY A 20 13.08 3.69 -6.11
N GLU A 21 13.80 3.27 -5.08
CA GLU A 21 13.83 1.88 -4.61
C GLU A 21 12.74 1.63 -3.56
N ARG A 22 12.03 0.50 -3.72
CA ARG A 22 10.95 0.09 -2.83
C ARG A 22 11.54 -0.51 -1.54
N MET A 23 11.78 0.36 -0.57
CA MET A 23 12.30 -0.01 0.75
C MET A 23 11.18 -0.20 1.79
N PHE A 24 10.05 -0.80 1.42
CA PHE A 24 8.91 -1.02 2.31
C PHE A 24 8.14 -2.28 1.90
N ASN A 25 7.49 -2.91 2.87
CA ASN A 25 6.56 -4.00 2.61
C ASN A 25 5.11 -3.52 2.76
N ASN A 26 4.20 -4.04 1.94
CA ASN A 26 2.77 -3.68 1.99
C ASN A 26 2.14 -4.03 3.35
N ASP A 27 2.69 -5.03 4.04
CA ASP A 27 2.25 -5.42 5.39
C ASP A 27 2.67 -4.43 6.50
N LEU A 28 3.64 -3.55 6.22
CA LEU A 28 4.22 -2.63 7.19
C LEU A 28 3.64 -1.21 7.11
N ILE A 29 2.93 -0.86 6.04
CA ILE A 29 2.29 0.46 5.93
C ILE A 29 0.97 0.42 6.69
N LYS A 30 1.07 0.40 8.02
CA LYS A 30 -0.06 0.71 8.89
C LYS A 30 -0.09 2.22 9.03
N SER A 31 -1.10 2.86 8.43
CA SER A 31 -1.42 4.26 8.72
C SER A 31 -1.45 4.43 10.23
N SER A 32 -0.51 5.19 10.78
CA SER A 32 -0.43 5.42 12.22
C SER A 32 -1.51 6.41 12.64
N LEU A 33 -2.73 5.91 12.78
CA LEU A 33 -3.65 6.32 13.83
C LEU A 33 -4.38 5.07 14.33
N ALA A 34 -4.32 4.86 15.65
CA ALA A 34 -4.65 3.59 16.31
C ALA A 34 -6.10 3.10 16.11
N THR A 35 -6.25 1.78 16.25
CA THR A 35 -7.49 0.99 16.54
C THR A 35 -8.14 0.28 15.35
N SER A 36 -7.63 -0.91 14.99
CA SER A 36 -8.27 -2.19 15.38
C SER A 36 -7.77 -3.39 14.58
N ARG A 37 -7.30 -4.38 15.33
CA ARG A 37 -7.37 -5.84 15.08
C ARG A 37 -6.80 -6.34 13.75
N SER A 38 -5.55 -6.80 13.83
CA SER A 38 -5.05 -7.91 13.04
C SER A 38 -5.99 -9.12 13.16
N ASN A 39 -6.54 -9.59 12.04
CA ASN A 39 -6.97 -10.96 11.94
C ASN A 39 -5.94 -11.69 11.06
N SER A 40 -5.00 -12.37 11.73
CA SER A 40 -4.23 -13.45 11.13
C SER A 40 -5.26 -14.50 10.71
N PHE A 41 -5.47 -14.66 9.41
CA PHE A 41 -6.34 -15.72 8.89
C PHE A 41 -5.49 -16.60 8.00
N SER A 42 -5.02 -17.68 8.60
CA SER A 42 -4.62 -18.88 7.87
C SER A 42 -5.92 -19.52 7.39
N ASP A 43 -6.42 -19.06 6.26
CA ASP A 43 -7.61 -19.63 5.64
C ASP A 43 -7.16 -20.43 4.43
N GLU A 44 -7.27 -21.73 4.56
CA GLU A 44 -7.14 -22.64 3.44
C GLU A 44 -8.37 -22.38 2.56
N GLU A 45 -8.19 -21.55 1.54
CA GLU A 45 -9.27 -21.03 0.70
C GLU A 45 -9.93 -22.18 -0.07
N GLU A 46 -10.95 -22.79 0.54
CA GLU A 46 -11.82 -23.77 -0.10
C GLU A 46 -12.54 -23.07 -1.26
N LEU A 47 -12.09 -23.34 -2.49
CA LEU A 47 -12.64 -22.74 -3.70
C LEU A 47 -14.07 -23.27 -3.95
N HIS A 48 -15.06 -22.38 -3.87
CA HIS A 48 -16.47 -22.71 -4.15
C HIS A 48 -16.95 -22.08 -5.45
N CYS A 49 -17.81 -22.78 -6.20
CA CYS A 49 -18.32 -22.28 -7.48
C CYS A 49 -19.19 -21.04 -7.28
N PRO A 50 -18.93 -19.91 -7.95
CA PRO A 50 -19.70 -18.68 -7.76
C PRO A 50 -21.16 -18.79 -8.23
N ARG A 51 -21.51 -19.86 -8.95
CA ARG A 51 -22.86 -20.06 -9.50
C ARG A 51 -23.71 -21.05 -8.68
N CYS A 52 -23.10 -22.08 -8.10
CA CYS A 52 -23.84 -23.13 -7.39
C CYS A 52 -23.24 -23.50 -6.03
N THR A 53 -22.25 -22.73 -5.57
CA THR A 53 -21.54 -22.88 -4.28
C THR A 53 -20.94 -24.26 -4.03
N PHE A 54 -20.81 -25.11 -5.05
CA PHE A 54 -20.22 -26.44 -4.92
C PHE A 54 -18.70 -26.36 -4.81
N TYR A 55 -18.09 -27.26 -4.04
CA TYR A 55 -16.65 -27.35 -3.89
C TYR A 55 -15.95 -27.62 -5.23
N ILE A 56 -14.93 -26.81 -5.54
CA ILE A 56 -14.14 -26.92 -6.76
C ILE A 56 -12.74 -27.38 -6.38
N LEU A 57 -12.30 -28.48 -7.00
CA LEU A 57 -10.91 -28.89 -6.95
C LEU A 57 -10.03 -27.84 -7.63
N PRO A 58 -8.89 -27.45 -7.03
CA PRO A 58 -8.09 -26.31 -7.49
C PRO A 58 -7.69 -26.40 -8.98
N ASN A 59 -7.57 -27.58 -9.57
CA ASN A 59 -7.13 -27.77 -10.95
C ASN A 59 -8.26 -27.90 -12.00
N ARG A 60 -9.53 -27.65 -11.64
CA ARG A 60 -10.67 -27.74 -12.59
C ARG A 60 -11.03 -26.35 -13.14
N THR A 61 -11.16 -26.25 -14.46
CA THR A 61 -11.62 -25.04 -15.18
C THR A 61 -13.13 -25.02 -15.44
N SER A 62 -13.85 -26.05 -14.99
CA SER A 62 -15.32 -26.13 -15.08
C SER A 62 -15.91 -26.82 -13.86
N CYS A 63 -17.05 -26.31 -13.39
CA CYS A 63 -17.77 -26.87 -12.24
C CYS A 63 -18.53 -28.12 -12.67
N GLU A 64 -18.34 -29.23 -11.97
CA GLU A 64 -18.96 -30.51 -12.30
C GLU A 64 -20.48 -30.52 -12.04
N MET A 65 -20.99 -29.67 -11.13
CA MET A 65 -22.42 -29.62 -10.80
C MET A 65 -23.25 -28.74 -11.73
N CYS A 66 -22.69 -27.65 -12.24
CA CYS A 66 -23.46 -26.70 -13.08
C CYS A 66 -22.86 -26.47 -14.46
N GLY A 67 -21.72 -27.09 -14.78
CA GLY A 67 -21.02 -26.92 -16.05
C GLY A 67 -20.43 -25.52 -16.26
N THR A 68 -20.48 -24.64 -15.25
CA THR A 68 -19.97 -23.27 -15.38
C THR A 68 -18.48 -23.30 -15.54
N ASN A 69 -17.97 -22.61 -16.56
CA ASN A 69 -16.55 -22.41 -16.72
C ASN A 69 -16.06 -21.53 -15.57
N ILE A 70 -15.19 -22.09 -14.74
CA ILE A 70 -14.55 -21.38 -13.66
C ILE A 70 -13.30 -20.79 -14.28
N THR A 71 -13.41 -19.56 -14.76
CA THR A 71 -12.22 -18.72 -14.79
C THR A 71 -11.89 -18.52 -13.33
N ARG A 72 -10.78 -19.09 -12.85
CA ARG A 72 -10.14 -18.51 -11.67
C ARG A 72 -10.09 -17.04 -12.01
N ARG A 73 -10.81 -16.19 -11.27
CA ARG A 73 -10.46 -14.78 -11.31
C ARG A 73 -8.99 -14.86 -10.93
N GLU A 74 -8.10 -14.60 -11.87
CA GLU A 74 -6.81 -14.08 -11.48
C GLU A 74 -7.22 -13.00 -10.52
N HIS A 75 -6.95 -13.21 -9.22
CA HIS A 75 -6.97 -12.10 -8.30
C HIS A 75 -6.16 -11.07 -9.05
N GLU A 76 -6.83 -10.04 -9.59
CA GLU A 76 -6.14 -8.88 -10.15
C GLU A 76 -5.15 -8.56 -9.08
N ASN A 77 -3.89 -8.82 -9.42
CA ASN A 77 -2.84 -9.02 -8.46
C ASN A 77 -2.76 -7.70 -7.71
N ARG A 78 -3.39 -7.61 -6.54
CA ARG A 78 -3.56 -6.37 -5.76
C ARG A 78 -2.24 -6.08 -5.04
N SER A 79 -1.18 -6.08 -5.82
CA SER A 79 0.21 -6.05 -5.42
C SER A 79 0.86 -4.73 -5.85
N ASP A 80 0.18 -3.94 -6.69
CA ASP A 80 0.61 -2.60 -7.15
C ASP A 80 -0.09 -1.44 -6.42
N GLU A 81 -0.81 -1.68 -5.32
CA GLU A 81 -1.27 -0.56 -4.49
C GLU A 81 -0.03 0.07 -3.81
N LYS A 82 0.43 1.20 -4.37
CA LYS A 82 1.51 2.00 -3.79
C LYS A 82 1.12 2.43 -2.37
N PRO A 83 2.08 2.51 -1.43
CA PRO A 83 1.82 3.01 -0.08
C PRO A 83 1.11 4.36 -0.13
N LYS A 84 0.04 4.48 0.65
CA LYS A 84 -0.65 5.73 0.90
C LYS A 84 -0.70 5.97 2.40
N ILE A 85 0.12 6.88 2.91
CA ILE A 85 0.07 7.31 4.32
C ILE A 85 -0.86 8.51 4.41
N HIS A 86 -2.05 8.31 4.97
CA HIS A 86 -2.99 9.40 5.20
C HIS A 86 -2.45 10.38 6.25
N ILE A 87 -2.47 11.67 5.94
CA ILE A 87 -1.99 12.75 6.83
C ILE A 87 -3.15 13.61 7.30
N GLY A 88 -4.12 13.87 6.42
CA GLY A 88 -5.23 14.77 6.72
C GLY A 88 -4.87 16.25 6.57
N PRO A 89 -5.79 17.14 6.94
CA PRO A 89 -5.62 18.57 6.75
C PRO A 89 -4.59 19.15 7.74
N VAL A 90 -3.80 20.11 7.26
CA VAL A 90 -2.83 20.84 8.08
C VAL A 90 -3.00 22.33 7.81
N GLU A 91 -3.28 23.11 8.85
CA GLU A 91 -3.50 24.55 8.73
C GLU A 91 -2.22 25.29 8.28
N VAL A 92 -2.40 26.46 7.69
CA VAL A 92 -1.30 27.32 7.27
C VAL A 92 -0.40 27.66 8.48
N GLY A 93 0.91 27.50 8.31
CA GLY A 93 1.91 27.76 9.35
C GLY A 93 2.02 26.67 10.41
N LYS A 94 1.35 25.51 10.25
CA LYS A 94 1.46 24.36 11.16
C LYS A 94 2.40 23.30 10.62
N ASP A 95 2.89 22.49 11.56
CA ASP A 95 3.76 21.35 11.31
C ASP A 95 3.05 20.04 11.64
N VAL A 96 3.37 19.00 10.89
CA VAL A 96 2.92 17.62 11.13
C VAL A 96 4.10 16.65 11.11
N GLY A 97 4.13 15.73 12.08
CA GLY A 97 5.06 14.60 12.08
C GLY A 97 4.51 13.47 11.21
N ILE A 98 5.35 12.93 10.31
CA ILE A 98 4.98 11.80 9.43
C ILE A 98 6.00 10.69 9.67
N ALA A 99 5.52 9.48 9.88
CA ALA A 99 6.33 8.29 10.06
C ALA A 99 6.00 7.27 8.96
N VAL A 100 7.04 6.62 8.44
CA VAL A 100 6.94 5.54 7.46
C VAL A 100 7.93 4.47 7.85
N ASP A 101 7.45 3.23 7.99
CA ASP A 101 8.31 2.09 8.26
C ASP A 101 8.97 1.62 6.97
N LEU A 102 10.31 1.66 6.96
CA LEU A 102 11.13 1.23 5.83
C LEU A 102 11.94 -0.01 6.21
N GLN A 103 12.14 -0.90 5.24
CA GLN A 103 12.98 -2.08 5.34
C GLN A 103 14.15 -1.95 4.38
N ALA A 104 15.37 -2.06 4.93
CA ALA A 104 16.58 -2.11 4.14
C ALA A 104 16.57 -3.33 3.20
N PRO A 105 16.96 -3.18 1.92
CA PRO A 105 17.15 -4.31 1.02
C PRO A 105 18.19 -5.30 1.53
N SER A 106 18.05 -6.56 1.12
CA SER A 106 18.99 -7.63 1.54
C SER A 106 20.34 -7.59 0.85
N LYS A 107 20.45 -6.86 -0.27
CA LYS A 107 21.71 -6.70 -1.01
C LYS A 107 22.42 -5.44 -0.53
N PRO A 108 23.74 -5.49 -0.31
CA PRO A 108 24.55 -4.30 -0.11
C PRO A 108 24.46 -3.35 -1.30
N GLY A 109 24.51 -2.05 -1.01
CA GLY A 109 24.39 -1.01 -2.03
C GLY A 109 23.76 0.27 -1.52
N LYS A 110 23.68 1.25 -2.41
CA LYS A 110 23.02 2.53 -2.14
C LYS A 110 21.58 2.49 -2.61
N TYR A 111 20.66 2.90 -1.74
CA TYR A 111 19.23 2.87 -2.00
C TYR A 111 18.60 4.20 -1.64
N VAL A 112 17.76 4.73 -2.53
CA VAL A 112 17.04 5.97 -2.31
C VAL A 112 15.56 5.76 -2.60
N SER A 113 14.69 6.12 -1.65
CA SER A 113 13.24 6.13 -1.84
C SER A 113 12.73 7.56 -1.81
N TYR A 114 11.87 7.91 -2.76
CA TYR A 114 11.31 9.24 -2.88
C TYR A 114 9.82 9.26 -2.57
N TRP A 115 9.38 10.30 -1.86
CA TRP A 115 8.01 10.44 -1.41
C TRP A 115 7.47 11.84 -1.66
N ARG A 116 6.16 11.92 -1.90
CA ARG A 116 5.48 13.15 -2.29
C ARG A 116 4.08 13.22 -1.68
N LEU A 117 3.68 14.41 -1.27
CA LEU A 117 2.30 14.65 -0.85
C LEU A 117 1.38 14.69 -2.07
N THR A 118 0.22 14.07 -1.97
CA THR A 118 -0.84 14.14 -2.96
C THR A 118 -2.20 14.42 -2.31
N ASP A 119 -3.13 14.95 -3.10
CA ASP A 119 -4.55 15.04 -2.73
C ASP A 119 -5.36 13.83 -3.26
N SER A 120 -6.68 13.90 -3.14
CA SER A 120 -7.64 12.91 -3.66
C SER A 120 -7.69 12.82 -5.20
N GLU A 121 -7.30 13.87 -5.90
CA GLU A 121 -7.27 13.92 -7.37
C GLU A 121 -5.93 13.40 -7.91
N GLY A 122 -4.97 13.11 -7.03
CA GLY A 122 -3.63 12.67 -7.37
C GLY A 122 -2.68 13.83 -7.68
N ASN A 123 -3.08 15.08 -7.43
CA ASN A 123 -2.21 16.23 -7.63
C ASN A 123 -1.10 16.21 -6.59
N GLN A 124 0.15 16.33 -7.05
CA GLN A 124 1.32 16.33 -6.19
C GLN A 124 1.65 17.75 -5.71
N PHE A 125 1.90 17.93 -4.42
CA PHE A 125 2.24 19.23 -3.85
C PHE A 125 3.29 19.16 -2.74
N GLY A 126 3.67 20.32 -2.21
CA GLY A 126 4.67 20.43 -1.14
C GLY A 126 6.09 20.10 -1.58
N HIS A 127 6.95 19.77 -0.61
CA HIS A 127 8.34 19.38 -0.87
C HIS A 127 8.47 17.88 -1.15
N LYS A 128 9.47 17.51 -1.96
CA LYS A 128 9.85 16.11 -2.19
C LYS A 128 10.73 15.71 -1.00
N ILE A 129 10.43 14.59 -0.37
CA ILE A 129 11.30 14.02 0.67
C ILE A 129 11.88 12.70 0.18
N TRP A 130 13.00 12.30 0.78
CA TRP A 130 13.67 11.06 0.45
C TRP A 130 14.29 10.41 1.69
N CYS A 131 14.47 9.10 1.60
CA CYS A 131 15.34 8.34 2.48
C CYS A 131 16.47 7.76 1.63
N ASP A 132 17.71 8.10 1.96
CA ASP A 132 18.94 7.62 1.32
C ASP A 132 19.70 6.79 2.35
N ILE A 133 19.89 5.50 2.05
CA ILE A 133 20.61 4.56 2.90
C ILE A 133 21.70 3.85 2.11
N THR A 134 22.73 3.42 2.82
CA THR A 134 23.72 2.47 2.29
C THR A 134 23.64 1.20 3.13
N VAL A 135 23.37 0.07 2.49
CA VAL A 135 23.44 -1.26 3.10
C VAL A 135 24.86 -1.76 2.91
N GLU A 136 25.54 -2.08 4.00
CA GLU A 136 26.90 -2.62 4.01
C GLU A 136 26.86 -4.16 4.05
N ASP A 137 27.94 -4.79 3.59
CA ASP A 137 28.19 -6.21 3.84
C ASP A 137 28.54 -6.41 5.33
N ASP A 138 28.15 -7.57 5.88
CA ASP A 138 28.49 -7.98 7.26
C ASP A 138 29.99 -8.32 7.43
#